data_AF-A0A967BUB6-F1
#
_entry.id   AF-A0A967BUB6-F1
#
_cell.length_a   1.000
_cell.length_b   1.000
_cell.length_c   1.000
_cell.angle_alpha   90.00
_cell.angle_beta   90.00
_cell.angle_gamma   90.00
#
_symmetry.space_group_name_H-M   'P 1'
#
loop_
_entity.id
_entity.type
_entity.pdbx_description
1 polymer ?
#
loop_
_entity_poly.entity_id
_entity_poly.type
_entity_poly.pdbx_seq_one_letter_code
_entity_poly.pdbx_strand_id
1 'polypeptide(L)'
;LFQDTTLSTEYDRAAEKMQEGLARHLYHPGLQRYARSGYRKGKGYELDEVIDVSLLGLAVLGALPAEDPRMARTVEAIQRQLWLKTPVAGCARYQDDVYYRPDDCPGDVPGNPWFISTLWLGEYFIVRAKNLQQLQEAIPYLEWCVENALPSGVLAEQVHPVTGSPLSVSPLTWSHSALVWTVLQYVEKSDSLKK
;
A
#
# COMPACT_ATOMS: atom_id res chain seq x y z
N LEU A 1 15.00 22.94 -8.09
CA LEU A 1 16.40 22.94 -8.57
C LEU A 1 17.07 24.26 -8.21
N PHE A 2 18.39 24.26 -8.04
CA PHE A 2 19.22 25.44 -7.77
C PHE A 2 19.24 26.44 -8.96
N GLN A 3 18.07 26.98 -9.34
CA GLN A 3 17.81 27.85 -10.49
C GLN A 3 18.11 27.27 -11.89
N ASP A 4 18.44 25.99 -12.02
CA ASP A 4 18.56 25.33 -13.33
C ASP A 4 17.17 24.96 -13.89
N THR A 5 16.62 25.86 -14.70
CA THR A 5 15.28 25.72 -15.30
C THR A 5 15.24 24.67 -16.40
N THR A 6 16.36 24.40 -17.06
CA THR A 6 16.44 23.42 -18.15
C THR A 6 16.28 22.02 -17.59
N LEU A 7 17.08 21.65 -16.60
CA LEU A 7 16.97 20.35 -15.94
C LEU A 7 15.63 20.16 -15.24
N SER A 8 15.05 21.22 -14.66
CA SER A 8 13.71 21.17 -14.07
C SER A 8 12.68 20.75 -15.11
N THR A 9 12.68 21.41 -16.27
CA THR A 9 11.76 21.11 -17.37
C THR A 9 11.95 19.69 -17.91
N GLU A 10 13.19 19.20 -17.99
CA GLU A 10 13.48 17.84 -18.41
C GLU A 10 12.94 16.79 -17.42
N TYR A 11 13.09 17.03 -16.11
CA TYR A 11 12.55 16.14 -15.08
C TYR A 11 11.03 16.13 -15.05
N ASP A 12 10.39 17.30 -15.16
CA ASP A 12 8.93 17.40 -15.20
C ASP A 12 8.38 16.64 -16.42
N ARG A 13 8.97 16.86 -17.60
CA ARG A 13 8.58 16.14 -18.83
C ARG A 13 8.82 14.63 -18.73
N ALA A 14 9.86 14.20 -18.04
CA ALA A 14 10.13 12.78 -17.82
C ALA A 14 9.08 12.16 -16.88
N ALA A 15 8.73 12.86 -15.79
CA ALA A 15 7.71 12.42 -14.85
C ALA A 15 6.32 12.31 -15.53
N GLU A 16 5.93 13.32 -16.32
CA GLU A 16 4.69 13.31 -17.12
C GLU A 16 4.63 12.09 -18.06
N LYS A 17 5.72 11.83 -18.81
CA LYS A 17 5.80 10.66 -19.69
C LYS A 17 5.67 9.34 -18.93
N MET A 18 6.24 9.24 -17.74
CA MET A 18 6.12 8.05 -16.90
C MET A 18 4.68 7.87 -16.41
N GLN A 19 4.02 8.95 -15.97
CA GLN A 19 2.62 8.93 -15.55
C GLN A 19 1.68 8.52 -16.71
N GLU A 20 1.86 9.11 -17.89
CA GLU A 20 1.11 8.75 -19.10
C GLU A 20 1.35 7.28 -19.50
N GLY A 21 2.61 6.84 -19.48
CA GLY A 21 3.00 5.48 -19.78
C GLY A 21 2.36 4.47 -18.83
N LEU A 22 2.35 4.78 -17.53
CA LEU A 22 1.72 3.95 -16.52
C LEU A 22 0.21 3.82 -16.74
N ALA A 23 -0.47 4.94 -16.94
CA ALA A 23 -1.90 5.00 -17.20
C ALA A 23 -2.30 4.23 -18.47
N ARG A 24 -1.46 4.27 -19.50
CA ARG A 24 -1.70 3.66 -20.80
C ARG A 24 -1.37 2.17 -20.83
N HIS A 25 -0.28 1.76 -20.17
CA HIS A 25 0.29 0.44 -20.35
C HIS A 25 0.04 -0.49 -19.17
N LEU A 26 -0.08 0.01 -17.94
CA LEU A 26 -0.21 -0.84 -16.75
C LEU A 26 -1.64 -0.94 -16.20
N TYR A 27 -2.58 -0.15 -16.72
CA TYR A 27 -3.99 -0.33 -16.36
C TYR A 27 -4.57 -1.53 -17.12
N HIS A 28 -5.02 -2.55 -16.38
CA HIS A 28 -5.59 -3.75 -16.95
C HIS A 28 -7.12 -3.62 -17.07
N PRO A 29 -7.70 -3.48 -18.29
CA PRO A 29 -9.14 -3.24 -18.46
C PRO A 29 -10.01 -4.44 -18.03
N GLY A 30 -9.52 -5.68 -18.19
CA GLY A 30 -10.23 -6.89 -17.75
C GLY A 30 -10.39 -6.98 -16.23
N LEU A 31 -9.28 -6.87 -15.48
CA LEU A 31 -9.27 -6.85 -14.01
C LEU A 31 -9.75 -5.52 -13.40
N GLN A 32 -9.89 -4.47 -14.21
CA GLN A 32 -10.29 -3.11 -13.82
C GLN A 32 -9.41 -2.44 -12.75
N ARG A 33 -8.11 -2.74 -12.77
CA ARG A 33 -7.10 -2.20 -11.83
C ARG A 33 -5.73 -2.10 -12.49
N TYR A 34 -4.78 -1.46 -11.83
CA TYR A 34 -3.38 -1.52 -12.24
C TYR A 34 -2.79 -2.93 -12.03
N ALA A 35 -1.93 -3.35 -12.96
CA ALA A 35 -1.13 -4.56 -12.91
C ALA A 35 0.15 -4.33 -12.12
N ARG A 36 0.66 -5.37 -11.44
CA ARG A 36 1.86 -5.28 -10.58
C ARG A 36 3.09 -4.85 -11.35
N SER A 37 3.24 -5.37 -12.56
CA SER A 37 4.33 -5.04 -13.48
C SER A 37 3.92 -5.31 -14.93
N GLY A 38 4.80 -4.96 -15.88
CA GLY A 38 4.59 -5.23 -17.30
C GLY A 38 5.91 -5.58 -17.99
N TYR A 39 5.93 -6.70 -18.72
CA TYR A 39 7.08 -7.15 -19.48
C TYR A 39 6.90 -6.81 -20.95
N ARG A 40 7.89 -6.16 -21.55
CA ARG A 40 7.77 -5.73 -22.94
C ARG A 40 7.70 -6.94 -23.87
N LYS A 41 6.62 -7.01 -24.67
CA LYS A 41 6.37 -8.07 -25.65
C LYS A 41 6.01 -7.44 -26.99
N GLY A 42 6.99 -7.40 -27.90
CA GLY A 42 6.86 -6.73 -29.19
C GLY A 42 6.56 -5.22 -29.04
N LYS A 43 5.39 -4.79 -29.54
CA LYS A 43 4.93 -3.40 -29.45
C LYS A 43 4.10 -3.09 -28.19
N GLY A 44 3.79 -4.10 -27.37
CA GLY A 44 2.99 -3.97 -26.15
C GLY A 44 3.69 -4.50 -24.90
N TYR A 45 2.90 -4.71 -23.85
CA TYR A 45 3.34 -5.30 -22.60
C TYR A 45 2.46 -6.50 -22.26
N GLU A 46 3.09 -7.56 -21.78
CA GLU A 46 2.43 -8.64 -21.05
C GLU A 46 2.36 -8.22 -19.58
N LEU A 47 1.16 -8.17 -19.02
CA LEU A 47 0.93 -7.62 -17.68
C LEU A 47 0.99 -8.73 -16.64
N ASP A 48 1.63 -8.41 -15.52
CA ASP A 48 1.63 -9.24 -14.34
C ASP A 48 0.34 -8.99 -13.55
N GLU A 49 -0.53 -9.98 -13.61
CA GLU A 49 -1.87 -9.91 -13.05
C GLU A 49 -1.92 -10.20 -11.55
N VAL A 50 -0.80 -10.55 -10.88
CA VAL A 50 -0.82 -10.76 -9.43
C VAL A 50 -1.20 -9.46 -8.72
N ILE A 51 -2.12 -9.52 -7.76
CA ILE A 51 -2.48 -8.36 -6.93
C ILE A 51 -1.40 -8.13 -5.87
N ASP A 52 -1.02 -6.86 -5.67
CA ASP A 52 0.09 -6.47 -4.81
C ASP A 52 -0.17 -5.12 -4.14
N VAL A 53 0.16 -5.01 -2.86
CA VAL A 53 -0.02 -3.81 -2.04
C VAL A 53 0.84 -2.63 -2.53
N SER A 54 1.96 -2.92 -3.22
CA SER A 54 2.86 -1.89 -3.77
C SER A 54 2.18 -0.96 -4.77
N LEU A 55 1.07 -1.40 -5.37
CA LEU A 55 0.23 -0.58 -6.24
C LEU A 55 -0.35 0.67 -5.54
N LEU A 56 -0.46 0.66 -4.20
CA LEU A 56 -0.83 1.84 -3.43
C LEU A 56 0.19 2.97 -3.59
N GLY A 57 1.46 2.64 -3.84
CA GLY A 57 2.52 3.61 -4.10
C GLY A 57 2.22 4.55 -5.26
N LEU A 58 1.38 4.15 -6.21
CA LEU A 58 0.91 5.02 -7.29
C LEU A 58 0.18 6.25 -6.77
N ALA A 59 -0.61 6.11 -5.70
CA ALA A 59 -1.31 7.21 -5.08
C ALA A 59 -0.47 7.89 -4.01
N VAL A 60 0.15 7.11 -3.12
CA VAL A 60 0.82 7.62 -1.92
C VAL A 60 2.09 8.42 -2.28
N LEU A 61 2.76 8.08 -3.39
CA LEU A 61 3.88 8.86 -3.94
C LEU A 61 3.44 9.97 -4.91
N GLY A 62 2.14 10.17 -5.11
CA GLY A 62 1.59 11.22 -5.97
C GLY A 62 1.73 10.98 -7.48
N ALA A 63 2.04 9.76 -7.93
CA ALA A 63 2.13 9.44 -9.35
C ALA A 63 0.74 9.47 -10.05
N LEU A 64 -0.32 9.16 -9.31
CA LEU A 64 -1.72 9.28 -9.72
C LEU A 64 -2.54 9.95 -8.61
N PRO A 65 -3.59 10.71 -8.96
CA PRO A 65 -4.54 11.20 -7.96
C PRO A 65 -5.17 10.04 -7.19
N ALA A 66 -5.27 10.15 -5.87
CA ALA A 66 -5.86 9.11 -5.04
C ALA A 66 -7.34 8.87 -5.38
N GLU A 67 -8.03 9.89 -5.90
CA GLU A 67 -9.43 9.85 -6.34
C GLU A 67 -9.62 9.39 -7.79
N ASP A 68 -8.53 9.08 -8.52
CA ASP A 68 -8.67 8.49 -9.85
C ASP A 68 -9.52 7.20 -9.74
N PRO A 69 -10.62 7.07 -10.50
CA PRO A 69 -11.49 5.88 -10.41
C PRO A 69 -10.76 4.56 -10.65
N ARG A 70 -9.66 4.57 -11.42
CA ARG A 70 -8.80 3.41 -11.65
C ARG A 70 -7.99 3.07 -10.42
N MET A 71 -7.52 4.09 -9.69
CA MET A 71 -6.81 3.91 -8.44
C MET A 71 -7.76 3.42 -7.35
N ALA A 72 -8.96 4.00 -7.23
CA ALA A 72 -9.99 3.54 -6.30
C ALA A 72 -10.33 2.06 -6.49
N ARG A 73 -10.60 1.62 -7.73
CA ARG A 73 -10.81 0.19 -8.04
C ARG A 73 -9.61 -0.69 -7.74
N THR A 74 -8.39 -0.16 -7.89
CA THR A 74 -7.17 -0.88 -7.53
C THR A 74 -7.09 -1.10 -6.02
N VAL A 75 -7.40 -0.08 -5.21
CA VAL A 75 -7.42 -0.21 -3.75
C VAL A 75 -8.54 -1.14 -3.28
N GLU A 76 -9.73 -1.05 -3.87
CA GLU A 76 -10.84 -1.98 -3.58
C GLU A 76 -10.42 -3.43 -3.86
N ALA A 77 -9.70 -3.67 -4.97
CA ALA A 77 -9.18 -4.99 -5.30
C ALA A 77 -8.11 -5.48 -4.30
N ILE A 78 -7.24 -4.59 -3.80
CA ILE A 78 -6.27 -4.87 -2.74
C ILE A 78 -6.99 -5.23 -1.44
N GLN A 79 -7.91 -4.39 -0.97
CA GLN A 79 -8.68 -4.65 0.26
C GLN A 79 -9.49 -5.94 0.17
N ARG A 80 -10.04 -6.27 -1.01
CA ARG A 80 -10.81 -7.50 -1.19
C ARG A 80 -9.95 -8.76 -1.14
N GLN A 81 -8.77 -8.74 -1.76
CA GLN A 81 -7.96 -9.94 -1.98
C GLN A 81 -6.81 -10.10 -0.98
N LEU A 82 -6.25 -9.00 -0.47
CA LEU A 82 -5.06 -9.00 0.38
C LEU A 82 -5.37 -8.67 1.85
N TRP A 83 -6.56 -8.16 2.18
CA TRP A 83 -6.98 -8.06 3.57
C TRP A 83 -7.42 -9.42 4.10
N LEU A 84 -6.69 -9.91 5.10
CA LEU A 84 -6.92 -11.22 5.67
C LEU A 84 -8.29 -11.31 6.35
N LYS A 85 -8.96 -12.46 6.13
CA LYS A 85 -10.23 -12.81 6.78
C LYS A 85 -9.99 -13.74 7.98
N THR A 86 -8.99 -13.41 8.78
CA THR A 86 -8.61 -14.12 10.00
C THR A 86 -8.88 -13.24 11.22
N PRO A 87 -8.86 -13.79 12.45
CA PRO A 87 -8.99 -12.98 13.66
C PRO A 87 -7.92 -11.89 13.80
N VAL A 88 -6.72 -12.13 13.25
CA VAL A 88 -5.60 -11.18 13.25
C VAL A 88 -5.80 -10.09 12.21
N ALA A 89 -6.49 -10.36 11.10
CA ALA A 89 -6.65 -9.43 9.97
C ALA A 89 -5.31 -8.91 9.41
N GLY A 90 -5.26 -7.65 8.97
CA GLY A 90 -4.09 -7.04 8.35
C GLY A 90 -3.96 -7.37 6.86
N CYS A 91 -2.96 -6.78 6.21
CA CYS A 91 -2.77 -6.90 4.77
C CYS A 91 -1.53 -7.74 4.41
N ALA A 92 -1.71 -8.74 3.54
CA ALA A 92 -0.62 -9.43 2.88
C ALA A 92 0.07 -8.53 1.84
N ARG A 93 1.30 -8.87 1.46
CA ARG A 93 2.03 -8.14 0.41
C ARG A 93 1.43 -8.34 -0.97
N TYR A 94 1.24 -9.60 -1.35
CA TYR A 94 0.65 -10.01 -2.62
C TYR A 94 0.00 -11.39 -2.50
N GLN A 95 -0.77 -11.77 -3.50
CA GLN A 95 -1.48 -13.05 -3.52
C GLN A 95 -0.50 -14.22 -3.59
N ASP A 96 -0.72 -15.24 -2.77
CA ASP A 96 0.07 -16.47 -2.66
C ASP A 96 1.53 -16.22 -2.22
N ASP A 97 1.73 -15.24 -1.34
CA ASP A 97 3.03 -14.98 -0.74
C ASP A 97 3.41 -16.11 0.23
N VAL A 98 4.49 -16.82 -0.08
CA VAL A 98 5.01 -17.97 0.70
C VAL A 98 6.14 -17.61 1.65
N TYR A 99 6.61 -16.35 1.64
CA TYR A 99 7.75 -15.96 2.45
C TYR A 99 7.42 -15.98 3.94
N TYR A 100 8.13 -16.82 4.71
CA TYR A 100 7.83 -17.10 6.12
C TYR A 100 6.39 -17.56 6.38
N ARG A 101 5.70 -18.14 5.39
CA ARG A 101 4.36 -18.70 5.58
C ARG A 101 4.45 -19.90 6.53
N PRO A 102 3.73 -19.87 7.67
CA PRO A 102 3.67 -21.02 8.58
C PRO A 102 2.98 -22.23 7.93
N ASP A 103 3.40 -23.44 8.30
CA ASP A 103 2.81 -24.69 7.77
C ASP A 103 1.34 -24.88 8.19
N ASP A 104 0.94 -24.28 9.33
CA ASP A 104 -0.42 -24.29 9.87
C ASP A 104 -1.29 -23.11 9.37
N CYS A 105 -0.79 -22.35 8.40
CA CYS A 105 -1.55 -21.27 7.78
C CYS A 105 -2.69 -21.82 6.91
N PRO A 106 -3.94 -21.29 7.04
CA PRO A 106 -5.04 -21.67 6.17
C PRO A 106 -4.73 -21.43 4.69
N GLY A 107 -5.11 -22.37 3.82
CA GLY A 107 -4.77 -22.32 2.39
C GLY A 107 -5.45 -21.19 1.61
N ASP A 108 -6.52 -20.60 2.14
CA ASP A 108 -7.25 -19.47 1.55
C ASP A 108 -6.69 -18.09 1.95
N VAL A 109 -5.66 -18.06 2.83
CA VAL A 109 -5.00 -16.82 3.23
C VAL A 109 -3.98 -16.41 2.16
N PRO A 110 -4.03 -15.15 1.65
CA PRO A 110 -3.15 -14.69 0.57
C PRO A 110 -1.67 -14.63 0.98
N GLY A 111 -1.37 -14.49 2.26
CA GLY A 111 -0.03 -14.42 2.83
C GLY A 111 -0.09 -13.97 4.28
N ASN A 112 1.07 -13.87 4.95
CA ASN A 112 1.11 -13.28 6.28
C ASN A 112 0.79 -11.77 6.21
N PRO A 113 0.15 -11.19 7.23
CA PRO A 113 -0.03 -9.74 7.33
C PRO A 113 1.28 -9.04 7.73
N TRP A 114 1.56 -7.92 7.08
CA TRP A 114 2.71 -7.05 7.35
C TRP A 114 2.25 -5.72 7.91
N PHE A 115 3.02 -5.15 8.84
CA PHE A 115 2.75 -3.80 9.36
C PHE A 115 2.80 -2.76 8.23
N ILE A 116 3.86 -2.81 7.41
CA ILE A 116 4.06 -1.86 6.30
C ILE A 116 2.90 -1.94 5.29
N SER A 117 2.52 -3.16 4.87
CA SER A 117 1.42 -3.35 3.92
C SER A 117 0.08 -2.86 4.47
N THR A 118 -0.17 -3.09 5.75
CA THR A 118 -1.36 -2.59 6.44
C THR A 118 -1.36 -1.06 6.51
N LEU A 119 -0.22 -0.45 6.84
CA LEU A 119 -0.08 1.00 6.93
C LEU A 119 -0.18 1.69 5.58
N TRP A 120 0.29 1.07 4.49
CA TRP A 120 0.14 1.64 3.13
C TRP A 120 -1.33 1.80 2.73
N LEU A 121 -2.23 0.91 3.17
CA LEU A 121 -3.67 1.11 3.01
C LEU A 121 -4.14 2.33 3.81
N GLY A 122 -3.71 2.44 5.07
CA GLY A 122 -3.99 3.62 5.90
C GLY A 122 -3.53 4.93 5.25
N GLU A 123 -2.31 4.96 4.70
CA GLU A 123 -1.74 6.11 3.99
C GLU A 123 -2.57 6.49 2.76
N TYR A 124 -3.06 5.52 1.99
CA TYR A 124 -3.98 5.82 0.88
C TYR A 124 -5.27 6.51 1.36
N PHE A 125 -5.88 6.03 2.44
CA PHE A 125 -7.08 6.65 3.02
C PHE A 125 -6.80 8.06 3.54
N ILE A 126 -5.63 8.31 4.13
CA ILE A 126 -5.19 9.65 4.56
C ILE A 126 -5.08 10.59 3.36
N VAL A 127 -4.36 10.18 2.31
CA VAL A 127 -4.14 11.03 1.11
C VAL A 127 -5.48 11.37 0.45
N ARG A 128 -6.36 10.37 0.27
CA ARG A 128 -7.67 10.49 -0.38
C ARG A 128 -8.68 11.33 0.41
N ALA A 129 -8.54 11.43 1.73
CA ALA A 129 -9.54 12.08 2.58
C ALA A 129 -9.77 13.56 2.20
N LYS A 130 -11.03 13.97 2.08
CA LYS A 130 -11.44 15.36 1.80
C LYS A 130 -12.11 16.04 2.99
N ASN A 131 -12.35 15.29 4.06
CA ASN A 131 -12.96 15.76 5.29
C ASN A 131 -12.56 14.83 6.45
N LEU A 132 -12.81 15.28 7.68
CA LEU A 132 -12.43 14.53 8.89
C LEU A 132 -13.11 13.17 9.00
N GLN A 133 -14.33 13.01 8.46
CA GLN A 133 -15.02 11.73 8.49
C GLN A 133 -14.34 10.70 7.58
N GLN A 134 -13.93 11.10 6.38
CA GLN A 134 -13.16 10.22 5.50
C GLN A 134 -11.77 9.92 6.06
N LEU A 135 -11.16 10.88 6.78
CA LEU A 135 -9.86 10.68 7.41
C LEU A 135 -9.92 9.56 8.47
N GLN A 136 -11.04 9.40 9.17
CA GLN A 136 -11.24 8.31 10.14
C GLN A 136 -11.12 6.91 9.52
N GLU A 137 -11.26 6.75 8.21
CA GLU A 137 -11.07 5.46 7.53
C GLU A 137 -9.63 4.93 7.66
N ALA A 138 -8.65 5.79 7.98
CA ALA A 138 -7.27 5.38 8.23
C ALA A 138 -7.02 4.82 9.65
N ILE A 139 -7.89 5.14 10.62
CA ILE A 139 -7.69 4.79 12.04
C ILE A 139 -7.60 3.26 12.27
N PRO A 140 -8.47 2.42 11.68
CA PRO A 140 -8.37 0.97 11.89
C PRO A 140 -7.01 0.37 11.51
N TYR A 141 -6.31 0.96 10.54
CA TYR A 141 -4.98 0.51 10.12
C TYR A 141 -3.90 0.85 11.15
N LEU A 142 -4.03 1.99 11.84
CA LEU A 142 -3.15 2.40 12.94
C LEU A 142 -3.44 1.58 14.20
N GLU A 143 -4.72 1.36 14.53
CA GLU A 143 -5.15 0.54 15.67
C GLU A 143 -4.65 -0.90 15.51
N TRP A 144 -4.75 -1.46 14.30
CA TRP A 144 -4.22 -2.79 14.00
C TRP A 144 -2.72 -2.92 14.35
N CYS A 145 -1.91 -1.88 14.10
CA CYS A 145 -0.50 -1.91 14.48
C CYS A 145 -0.29 -1.94 16.00
N VAL A 146 -1.13 -1.24 16.76
CA VAL A 146 -1.06 -1.21 18.23
C VAL A 146 -1.47 -2.57 18.80
N GLU A 147 -2.54 -3.16 18.27
CA GLU A 147 -3.07 -4.46 18.70
C GLU A 147 -2.09 -5.61 18.44
N ASN A 148 -1.31 -5.52 17.36
CA ASN A 148 -0.37 -6.57 16.94
C ASN A 148 1.08 -6.29 17.35
N ALA A 149 1.34 -5.18 18.05
CA ALA A 149 2.65 -4.92 18.63
C ALA A 149 2.98 -5.95 19.72
N LEU A 150 4.28 -6.23 19.91
CA LEU A 150 4.72 -6.99 21.07
C LEU A 150 4.39 -6.22 22.37
N PRO A 151 4.35 -6.89 23.54
CA PRO A 151 4.11 -6.21 24.83
C PRO A 151 5.08 -5.06 25.13
N SER A 152 6.26 -5.06 24.51
CA SER A 152 7.26 -3.98 24.58
C SER A 152 6.96 -2.78 23.67
N GLY A 153 5.94 -2.85 22.81
CA GLY A 153 5.66 -1.90 21.73
C GLY A 153 6.47 -2.13 20.44
N VAL A 154 7.26 -3.21 20.38
CA VAL A 154 8.07 -3.53 19.19
C VAL A 154 7.19 -4.09 18.07
N LEU A 155 7.42 -3.60 16.85
CA LEU A 155 6.79 -4.09 15.62
C LEU A 155 7.75 -5.02 14.88
N ALA A 156 7.29 -6.23 14.60
CA ALA A 156 8.00 -7.18 13.75
C ALA A 156 7.85 -6.82 12.26
N GLU A 157 8.48 -7.60 11.39
CA GLU A 157 8.22 -7.52 9.94
C GLU A 157 6.80 -8.01 9.61
N GLN A 158 6.42 -9.18 10.15
CA GLN A 158 5.16 -9.85 9.89
C GLN A 158 4.59 -10.41 11.20
N VAL A 159 3.29 -10.71 11.21
CA VAL A 159 2.68 -11.50 12.29
C VAL A 159 2.03 -12.75 11.72
N HIS A 160 1.88 -13.77 12.55
CA HIS A 160 1.23 -15.00 12.16
C HIS A 160 -0.26 -14.74 11.87
N PRO A 161 -0.80 -15.20 10.73
CA PRO A 161 -2.12 -14.82 10.26
C PRO A 161 -3.26 -15.30 11.18
N VAL A 162 -3.05 -16.35 11.96
CA VAL A 162 -4.03 -16.88 12.93
C VAL A 162 -3.74 -16.50 14.38
N THR A 163 -2.50 -16.67 14.86
CA THR A 163 -2.15 -16.51 16.28
C THR A 163 -1.68 -15.10 16.65
N GLY A 164 -1.30 -14.27 15.67
CA GLY A 164 -0.72 -12.94 15.91
C GLY A 164 0.73 -12.96 16.42
N SER A 165 1.36 -14.13 16.57
CA SER A 165 2.75 -14.21 17.02
C SER A 165 3.70 -13.53 16.01
N PRO A 166 4.77 -12.86 16.45
CA PRO A 166 5.72 -12.24 15.53
C PRO A 166 6.36 -13.30 14.61
N LEU A 167 6.52 -12.96 13.33
CA LEU A 167 7.24 -13.77 12.35
C LEU A 167 8.33 -12.92 11.70
N SER A 168 9.43 -13.58 11.31
CA SER A 168 10.60 -12.93 10.72
C SER A 168 11.27 -11.93 11.71
N VAL A 169 11.92 -10.89 11.19
CA VAL A 169 12.75 -9.95 11.96
C VAL A 169 11.90 -9.13 12.93
N SER A 170 12.39 -8.97 14.17
CA SER A 170 11.77 -8.14 15.21
C SER A 170 12.85 -7.55 16.13
N PRO A 171 13.00 -6.21 16.24
CA PRO A 171 12.23 -5.18 15.54
C PRO A 171 12.56 -5.11 14.04
N LEU A 172 11.57 -4.76 13.20
CA LEU A 172 11.85 -4.23 11.87
C LEU A 172 11.79 -2.70 11.90
N THR A 173 12.93 -2.05 11.66
CA THR A 173 13.03 -0.58 11.63
C THR A 173 12.04 0.05 10.67
N TRP A 174 11.78 -0.58 9.51
CA TRP A 174 10.81 -0.08 8.54
C TRP A 174 9.36 -0.15 9.05
N SER A 175 8.96 -1.21 9.77
CA SER A 175 7.62 -1.25 10.39
C SER A 175 7.42 -0.07 11.35
N HIS A 176 8.44 0.24 12.16
CA HIS A 176 8.40 1.38 13.07
C HIS A 176 8.39 2.73 12.33
N SER A 177 9.24 2.90 11.31
CA SER A 177 9.28 4.15 10.55
C SER A 177 7.98 4.39 9.78
N ALA A 178 7.37 3.33 9.23
CA ALA A 178 6.07 3.40 8.58
C ALA A 178 5.01 3.88 9.56
N LEU A 179 4.92 3.30 10.77
CA LEU A 179 3.91 3.73 11.75
C LEU A 179 4.06 5.21 12.11
N VAL A 180 5.29 5.65 12.41
CA VAL A 180 5.56 7.07 12.72
C VAL A 180 5.19 7.97 11.54
N TRP A 181 5.57 7.58 10.33
CA TRP A 181 5.25 8.32 9.12
C TRP A 181 3.74 8.44 8.91
N THR A 182 2.99 7.33 8.97
CA THR A 182 1.53 7.32 8.79
C THR A 182 0.84 8.19 9.84
N VAL A 183 1.30 8.18 11.10
CA VAL A 183 0.76 9.06 12.16
C VAL A 183 1.02 10.54 11.85
N LEU A 184 2.23 10.89 11.42
CA LEU A 184 2.55 12.27 11.03
C LEU A 184 1.67 12.75 9.87
N GLN A 185 1.52 11.92 8.84
CA GLN A 185 0.65 12.21 7.70
C GLN A 185 -0.82 12.38 8.13
N TYR A 186 -1.30 11.55 9.05
CA TYR A 186 -2.66 11.65 9.59
C TYR A 186 -2.89 12.98 10.31
N VAL A 187 -1.95 13.37 11.18
CA VAL A 187 -2.03 14.63 11.95
C VAL A 187 -2.00 15.83 11.02
N GLU A 188 -1.06 15.88 10.07
CA GLU A 188 -0.96 16.96 9.10
C GLU A 188 -2.24 17.07 8.24
N LYS A 189 -2.77 15.93 7.79
CA LYS A 189 -4.04 15.90 7.06
C LYS A 189 -5.20 16.38 7.91
N SER A 190 -5.29 15.96 9.18
CA SER A 190 -6.32 16.41 10.13
C SER A 190 -6.29 17.93 10.30
N ASP A 191 -5.11 18.51 10.48
CA ASP A 191 -4.96 19.95 10.69
C ASP A 191 -5.24 20.77 9.43
N SER A 192 -4.91 20.24 8.24
CA SER A 192 -5.29 20.89 6.98
C SER A 192 -6.79 20.85 6.69
N LEU A 193 -7.51 19.84 7.18
CA LEU A 193 -8.97 19.69 6.99
C LEU A 193 -9.82 20.46 8.01
N LYS A 194 -9.22 20.97 9.10
CA LYS A 194 -9.88 21.81 10.12
C LYS A 194 -9.82 23.30 9.81
N LYS A 195 -8.94 23.70 8.90
CA LYS A 195 -8.80 25.09 8.45
C LYS A 195 -9.89 25.43 7.44
#